data_AF-A0AAW9F6G4-F1
#
_entry.id   AF-A0AAW9F6G4-F1
#
_cell.length_a   1.000
_cell.length_b   1.000
_cell.length_c   1.000
_cell.angle_alpha   90.00
_cell.angle_beta   90.00
_cell.angle_gamma   90.00
#
_symmetry.space_group_name_H-M   'P 1'
#
loop_
_entity.id
_entity.type
_entity.pdbx_description
1 polymer ?
#
loop_
_entity_poly.entity_id
_entity_poly.type
_entity_poly.pdbx_seq_one_letter_code
_entity_poly.pdbx_strand_id
1 'polypeptide(L)'
;MQEAIDRIIRMPELIKMISLARSTIYDKLNARSSRHDPSFPKAIKLGKSAIGWRQSEVNQWIATRSQSSQTMEVKNESTQSH
;
A
#
# COMPACT_ATOMS: atom_id res chain seq x y z
N MET A 1 22.24 -11.15 0.47
CA MET A 1 20.94 -10.66 -0.04
C MET A 1 19.96 -10.84 1.10
N GLN A 2 19.48 -9.76 1.73
CA GLN A 2 18.61 -9.88 2.91
C GLN A 2 17.28 -10.47 2.47
N GLU A 3 16.93 -11.64 3.00
CA GLU A 3 15.60 -12.23 2.88
C GLU A 3 14.61 -11.30 3.61
N ALA A 4 13.99 -10.39 2.87
CA ALA A 4 12.89 -9.60 3.40
C ALA A 4 11.72 -10.54 3.61
N ILE A 5 11.54 -11.03 4.85
CA ILE A 5 10.34 -11.78 5.23
C ILE A 5 9.15 -10.86 4.99
N ASP A 6 8.40 -11.13 3.92
CA ASP A 6 7.19 -10.40 3.57
C ASP A 6 6.06 -10.81 4.53
N ARG A 7 6.08 -10.19 5.72
CA ARG A 7 5.12 -10.48 6.78
C ARG A 7 3.75 -9.94 6.41
N ILE A 8 2.72 -10.67 6.84
CA ILE A 8 1.34 -10.24 6.69
C ILE A 8 0.92 -9.47 7.94
N ILE A 9 0.63 -8.20 7.75
CA ILE A 9 0.16 -7.29 8.79
C ILE A 9 -1.36 -7.33 8.88
N ARG A 10 -1.92 -7.11 10.07
CA ARG A 10 -3.37 -7.05 10.30
C ARG A 10 -3.84 -5.59 10.37
N MET A 11 -5.15 -5.38 10.36
CA MET A 11 -5.77 -4.05 10.49
C MET A 11 -5.18 -3.16 11.60
N PRO A 12 -5.03 -3.62 12.86
CA PRO A 12 -4.47 -2.78 13.91
C PRO A 12 -3.02 -2.34 13.64
N GLU A 13 -2.23 -3.17 12.94
CA GLU A 13 -0.85 -2.83 12.57
C GLU A 13 -0.82 -1.88 11.38
N LEU A 14 -1.64 -2.13 10.37
CA LEU A 14 -1.82 -1.22 9.24
C LEU A 14 -2.20 0.19 9.70
N ILE A 15 -3.16 0.31 10.64
CA ILE A 15 -3.58 1.59 11.24
C ILE A 15 -2.40 2.30 11.91
N LYS A 16 -1.53 1.55 12.63
CA LYS A 16 -0.33 2.13 13.26
C LYS A 16 0.69 2.62 12.23
N MET A 17 0.82 1.94 11.09
CA MET A 17 1.80 2.29 10.06
C MET A 17 1.39 3.53 9.26
N ILE A 18 0.12 3.63 8.85
CA ILE A 18 -0.37 4.73 8.01
C ILE A 18 -1.06 5.85 8.80
N SER A 19 -1.25 5.66 10.12
CA SER A 19 -1.94 6.59 11.03
C SER A 19 -3.33 7.02 10.56
N LEU A 20 -4.05 6.13 9.86
CA LEU A 20 -5.43 6.37 9.41
C LEU A 20 -6.43 5.55 10.21
N ALA A 21 -7.61 6.14 10.43
CA ALA A 21 -8.71 5.44 11.07
C ALA A 21 -9.20 4.25 10.21
N ARG A 22 -9.68 3.20 10.90
CA ARG A 22 -10.22 1.99 10.26
C ARG A 22 -11.32 2.31 9.23
N SER A 23 -12.19 3.28 9.51
CA SER A 23 -13.24 3.73 8.58
C SER A 23 -12.66 4.29 7.30
N THR A 24 -11.63 5.14 7.40
CA THR A 24 -10.92 5.71 6.24
C THR A 24 -10.27 4.63 5.38
N ILE A 25 -9.75 3.58 6.01
CA ILE A 25 -9.18 2.44 5.26
C ILE A 25 -10.28 1.68 4.53
N TYR A 26 -11.42 1.41 5.17
CA TYR A 26 -12.55 0.79 4.49
C TYR A 26 -13.11 1.65 3.36
N ASP A 27 -13.15 2.99 3.52
CA ASP A 27 -13.52 3.90 2.44
C ASP A 27 -12.57 3.80 1.25
N LYS A 28 -11.25 3.71 1.50
CA LYS A 28 -10.25 3.54 0.45
C LYS A 28 -10.39 2.19 -0.27
N LEU A 29 -10.71 1.13 0.47
CA LEU A 29 -10.94 -0.20 -0.09
C LEU A 29 -12.27 -0.31 -0.84
N ASN A 30 -13.25 0.53 -0.52
CA ASN A 30 -14.57 0.48 -1.11
C ASN A 30 -14.57 1.20 -2.48
N ALA A 31 -14.66 0.43 -3.55
CA ALA A 31 -14.75 0.94 -4.92
C ALA A 31 -15.93 1.88 -5.18
N ARG A 32 -16.96 1.84 -4.30
CA ARG A 32 -18.13 2.73 -4.39
C ARG A 32 -17.93 4.07 -3.67
N SER A 33 -16.86 4.22 -2.89
CA SER A 33 -16.54 5.47 -2.21
C SER A 33 -15.79 6.39 -3.16
N SER A 34 -16.10 7.70 -3.12
CA SER A 34 -15.37 8.72 -3.88
C SER A 34 -13.87 8.75 -3.52
N ARG A 35 -13.49 8.19 -2.37
CA ARG A 35 -12.12 8.13 -1.87
C ARG A 35 -11.43 6.80 -2.15
N HIS A 36 -11.99 5.98 -3.03
CA HIS A 36 -11.36 4.73 -3.47
C HIS A 36 -9.97 5.03 -4.03
N ASP A 37 -8.96 4.32 -3.50
CA ASP A 37 -7.60 4.41 -3.99
C ASP A 37 -7.19 3.05 -4.56
N PRO A 38 -7.11 2.92 -5.90
CA PRO A 38 -6.73 1.66 -6.53
C PRO A 38 -5.26 1.30 -6.26
N SER A 39 -4.45 2.26 -5.80
CA SER A 39 -3.05 2.02 -5.42
C SER A 39 -2.92 1.47 -3.99
N PHE A 40 -4.00 1.47 -3.20
CA PHE A 40 -3.98 0.97 -1.84
C PHE A 40 -3.68 -0.54 -1.82
N PRO A 41 -2.84 -1.02 -0.88
CA PRO A 41 -2.43 -2.42 -0.83
C PRO A 41 -3.63 -3.37 -0.71
N LYS A 42 -3.58 -4.47 -1.46
CA LYS A 42 -4.69 -5.42 -1.55
C LYS A 42 -4.77 -6.26 -0.27
N ALA A 43 -5.98 -6.38 0.28
CA ALA A 43 -6.22 -7.25 1.42
C ALA A 43 -6.17 -8.73 0.98
N ILE A 44 -5.25 -9.50 1.56
CA ILE A 44 -5.13 -10.94 1.43
C ILE A 44 -6.06 -11.62 2.44
N LYS A 45 -6.94 -12.49 1.94
CA LYS A 45 -7.76 -13.35 2.78
C LYS A 45 -6.91 -14.50 3.30
N LEU A 46 -6.69 -14.54 4.61
CA LEU A 46 -6.02 -15.62 5.34
C LEU A 46 -7.02 -16.65 5.90
N GLY A 47 -8.32 -16.34 5.90
CA GLY A 47 -9.37 -17.24 6.35
C GLY A 47 -10.77 -16.65 6.16
N LYS A 48 -11.80 -17.25 6.78
CA LYS A 48 -13.22 -16.85 6.62
C LYS A 48 -13.48 -15.36 6.94
N SER A 49 -12.89 -14.84 8.01
CA SER A 49 -12.99 -13.42 8.40
C SER A 49 -11.63 -12.76 8.62
N ALA A 50 -10.54 -13.50 8.37
CA ALA A 50 -9.19 -13.05 8.65
C ALA A 50 -8.59 -12.45 7.38
N ILE A 51 -8.47 -11.13 7.31
CA ILE A 51 -7.75 -10.42 6.24
C ILE A 51 -6.43 -9.84 6.75
N GLY A 52 -5.46 -9.68 5.87
CA GLY A 52 -4.18 -9.05 6.16
C GLY A 52 -3.58 -8.40 4.91
N TRP A 53 -2.49 -7.65 5.07
CA TRP A 53 -1.80 -6.95 3.99
C TRP A 53 -0.33 -7.33 4.00
N ARG A 54 0.33 -7.37 2.84
CA ARG A 54 1.78 -7.53 2.81
C ARG A 54 2.43 -6.27 3.35
N GLN A 55 3.33 -6.43 4.31
CA GLN A 55 4.09 -5.32 4.86
C GLN A 55 4.85 -4.56 3.77
N SER A 56 5.39 -5.26 2.78
CA SER A 56 6.15 -4.65 1.68
C SER A 56 5.26 -3.79 0.78
N GLU A 57 4.05 -4.25 0.43
CA GLU A 57 3.09 -3.47 -0.36
C GLU A 57 2.64 -2.21 0.39
N VAL A 58 2.39 -2.32 1.70
CA VAL A 58 2.03 -1.19 2.55
C VAL A 58 3.16 -0.17 2.59
N ASN A 59 4.40 -0.61 2.80
CA ASN A 59 5.57 0.26 2.80
C ASN A 59 5.77 0.95 1.44
N GLN A 60 5.60 0.22 0.34
CA GLN A 60 5.72 0.78 -1.01
C GLN A 60 4.63 1.82 -1.28
N TRP A 61 3.39 1.57 -0.82
CA TRP A 61 2.30 2.55 -0.91
C TRP A 61 2.58 3.81 -0.09
N ILE A 62 3.08 3.66 1.15
CA ILE A 62 3.50 4.80 1.99
C ILE A 62 4.58 5.59 1.28
N ALA A 63 5.62 4.93 0.75
CA ALA A 63 6.71 5.59 0.03
C ALA A 63 6.20 6.38 -1.18
N THR A 64 5.25 5.81 -1.94
CA THR A 64 4.61 6.48 -3.09
C THR A 64 3.81 7.72 -2.66
N ARG A 65 3.17 7.67 -1.49
CA ARG A 65 2.37 8.78 -0.92
C ARG A 65 3.23 9.89 -0.30
N SER A 66 4.35 9.56 0.35
CA SER A 66 5.31 10.56 0.85
C SER A 66 5.87 11.41 -0.30
N GLN A 67 6.01 10.83 -1.49
CA GLN A 67 6.38 11.56 -2.70
C GLN A 67 5.23 12.40 -3.27
N SER A 68 3.97 12.14 -2.91
CA SER A 68 2.81 12.90 -3.41
C SER A 68 2.70 14.32 -2.80
N SER A 69 3.37 14.57 -1.67
CA SER A 69 3.56 15.92 -1.11
C SER A 69 4.68 16.70 -1.83
N GLN A 70 5.48 16.02 -2.65
CA GLN A 70 6.56 16.59 -3.43
C GLN A 70 6.26 16.39 -4.91
N THR A 71 5.48 17.32 -5.46
CA THR A 71 5.32 17.49 -6.90
C THR A 71 6.70 17.48 -7.60
N MET A 72 6.78 16.83 -8.78
CA MET A 72 7.81 16.92 -9.87
C MET A 72 8.63 15.65 -10.20
N GLU A 73 8.22 14.98 -11.28
CA GLU A 73 8.97 14.64 -12.51
C GLU A 73 10.52 14.62 -12.50
N VAL A 74 11.12 13.43 -12.75
CA VAL A 74 12.31 13.19 -13.61
C VAL A 74 12.25 11.71 -14.09
N LYS A 75 11.88 11.41 -15.35
CA LYS A 75 12.68 11.37 -16.60
C LYS A 75 13.75 10.25 -16.66
N ASN A 76 13.38 9.19 -17.40
CA ASN A 76 14.11 8.44 -18.44
C ASN A 76 15.61 8.06 -18.32
N GLU A 77 15.91 6.76 -18.47
CA GLU A 77 17.05 6.25 -19.27
C GLU A 77 16.82 4.75 -19.61
N SER A 78 16.39 4.43 -20.83
CA SER A 78 17.21 3.89 -21.95
C SER A 78 17.51 2.39 -21.83
N THR A 79 16.71 1.57 -22.52
CA THR A 79 17.19 0.25 -22.97
C THR A 79 17.98 0.46 -24.25
N GLN A 80 19.30 0.64 -24.09
CA GLN A 80 20.27 0.42 -25.15
C GLN A 80 20.32 -1.08 -25.44
N SER A 81 19.94 -1.52 -26.63
CA SER A 81 20.29 -2.84 -27.14
C SER A 81 20.68 -2.76 -28.61
N HIS A 82 21.83 -3.38 -28.84
CA HIS A 82 22.69 -3.51 -30.01
C HIS A 82 22.00 -4.17 -31.22
#